data_AF-A0A1M5WLP1-F1
#
_entry.id   AF-A0A1M5WLP1-F1
#
_cell.length_a   1.000
_cell.length_b   1.000
_cell.length_c   1.000
_cell.angle_alpha   90.00
_cell.angle_beta   90.00
_cell.angle_gamma   90.00
#
_symmetry.space_group_name_H-M   'P 1'
#
loop_
_entity.id
_entity.type
_entity.pdbx_description
1 polymer ?
#
loop_
_entity_poly.entity_id
_entity_poly.type
_entity_poly.pdbx_seq_one_letter_code
_entity_poly.pdbx_strand_id
1 'polypeptide(L)'
;MATDHIRYDVLARDALRGVLRRVLADAAEHGLPGEHHFFITFLSTAEGVKLSPRLLAQYPEEMTVILQHQFWDLVVTEDRFEVGLSFGGIPERLVVPFHSIKSFFDPSVQFGLQFEPAEAMTETPAVNLPAVAAPPAASPAPPAATPATESKQEPAKPGEGAEVVRLDRFRKK
;
A
#
# COMPACT_ATOMS: atom_id res chain seq x y z
N MET A 1 -23.06 20.69 27.32
CA MET A 1 -22.16 20.05 26.34
C MET A 1 -21.87 18.66 26.87
N ALA A 2 -22.25 17.61 26.14
CA ALA A 2 -22.08 16.23 26.61
C ALA A 2 -20.58 15.94 26.71
N THR A 3 -20.08 15.80 27.93
CA THR A 3 -18.73 15.32 28.19
C THR A 3 -18.72 13.86 27.76
N ASP A 4 -18.15 13.56 26.60
CA ASP A 4 -18.00 12.17 26.17
C ASP A 4 -16.97 11.52 27.10
N HIS A 5 -17.47 10.80 28.10
CA HIS A 5 -16.64 10.19 29.15
C HIS A 5 -15.82 9.02 28.63
N ILE A 6 -16.16 8.48 27.46
CA ILE A 6 -15.42 7.42 26.80
C ILE A 6 -14.74 8.05 25.58
N ARG A 7 -13.42 8.18 25.62
CA ARG A 7 -12.59 8.67 24.51
C ARG A 7 -12.51 7.63 23.38
N TYR A 8 -13.63 7.35 22.73
CA TYR A 8 -13.72 6.42 21.60
C TYR A 8 -12.75 6.78 20.47
N ASP A 9 -12.47 8.07 20.29
CA ASP A 9 -11.48 8.61 19.37
C ASP A 9 -10.05 8.09 19.65
N VAL A 10 -9.71 7.97 20.93
CA VAL A 10 -8.41 7.44 21.37
C VAL A 10 -8.41 5.92 21.23
N LEU A 11 -9.46 5.24 21.69
CA LEU A 11 -9.57 3.78 21.62
C LEU A 11 -9.54 3.25 20.18
N ALA A 12 -10.27 3.88 19.26
CA ALA A 12 -10.28 3.50 17.85
C ALA A 12 -8.90 3.68 17.21
N ARG A 13 -8.19 4.76 17.57
CA ARG A 13 -6.86 5.04 17.04
C ARG A 13 -5.81 4.05 17.52
N ASP A 14 -5.85 3.69 18.80
CA ASP A 14 -4.96 2.67 19.35
C ASP A 14 -5.24 1.30 18.71
N ALA A 15 -6.50 0.97 18.46
CA ALA A 15 -6.86 -0.22 17.70
C ALA A 15 -6.31 -0.20 16.26
N LEU A 16 -6.39 0.94 15.56
CA LEU A 16 -5.83 1.11 14.22
C LEU A 16 -4.30 1.00 14.20
N ARG A 17 -3.61 1.50 15.24
CA ARG A 17 -2.16 1.28 15.40
C ARG A 17 -1.83 -0.20 15.56
N GLY A 18 -2.69 -0.95 16.24
CA GLY A 18 -2.60 -2.41 16.32
C GLY A 18 -2.64 -3.10 14.95
N VAL A 19 -3.49 -2.63 14.03
CA VAL A 19 -3.55 -3.12 12.65
C VAL A 19 -2.25 -2.84 11.92
N LEU A 20 -1.72 -1.62 12.01
CA LEU A 20 -0.44 -1.24 11.40
C LEU A 20 0.71 -2.12 11.88
N ARG A 21 0.79 -2.36 13.19
CA ARG A 21 1.79 -3.25 13.78
C ARG A 21 1.69 -4.66 13.21
N ARG A 22 0.47 -5.19 13.06
CA ARG A 22 0.24 -6.52 12.50
C ARG A 22 0.72 -6.61 11.05
N VAL A 23 0.36 -5.63 10.22
CA VAL A 23 0.76 -5.56 8.80
C VAL A 23 2.29 -5.51 8.67
N LEU A 24 2.96 -4.68 9.47
CA LEU A 24 4.42 -4.60 9.43
C LEU A 24 5.09 -5.86 9.96
N ALA A 25 4.53 -6.52 10.98
CA ALA A 25 5.05 -7.78 11.49
C ALA A 25 4.93 -8.90 10.44
N ASP A 26 3.78 -9.01 9.77
CA ASP A 26 3.58 -9.97 8.69
C ASP A 26 4.57 -9.70 7.53
N ALA A 27 4.82 -8.42 7.21
CA ALA A 27 5.80 -7.99 6.21
C ALA A 27 7.26 -8.25 6.62
N ALA A 28 7.58 -8.21 7.91
CA ALA A 28 8.91 -8.54 8.42
C ALA A 28 9.21 -10.04 8.31
N GLU A 29 8.21 -10.89 8.55
CA GLU A 29 8.36 -12.35 8.50
C GLU A 29 8.30 -12.92 7.08
N HIS A 30 7.40 -12.42 6.24
CA HIS A 30 7.11 -13.00 4.93
C HIS A 30 7.58 -12.12 3.76
N GLY A 31 8.03 -10.90 4.03
CA GLY A 31 8.22 -9.87 3.01
C GLY A 31 6.91 -9.20 2.60
N LEU A 32 7.01 -8.20 1.73
CA LEU A 32 5.82 -7.53 1.18
C LEU A 32 5.20 -8.40 0.06
N PRO A 33 3.91 -8.75 0.16
CA PRO A 33 3.25 -9.53 -0.88
C PRO A 33 3.04 -8.68 -2.15
N GLY A 34 3.24 -9.28 -3.33
CA GLY A 34 2.92 -8.65 -4.62
C GLY A 34 3.54 -7.26 -4.80
N GLU A 35 2.68 -6.29 -5.13
CA GLU A 35 3.06 -4.88 -5.37
C GLU A 35 2.82 -3.99 -4.14
N HIS A 36 2.55 -4.57 -2.96
CA HIS A 36 2.29 -3.78 -1.76
C HIS A 36 3.53 -2.98 -1.34
N HIS A 37 3.32 -1.70 -1.02
CA HIS A 37 4.35 -0.84 -0.49
C HIS A 37 3.76 0.23 0.42
N PHE A 38 4.50 0.59 1.44
CA PHE A 38 3.97 1.39 2.55
C PHE A 38 4.63 2.75 2.60
N PHE A 39 3.82 3.80 2.55
CA PHE A 39 4.19 5.16 2.91
C PHE A 39 3.90 5.35 4.39
N ILE A 40 4.95 5.56 5.18
CA ILE A 40 4.85 5.76 6.62
C ILE A 40 5.39 7.14 6.95
N THR A 41 4.51 8.03 7.40
CA THR A 41 4.88 9.38 7.85
C THR A 41 4.92 9.41 9.37
N PHE A 42 6.02 9.90 9.94
CA PHE A 42 6.20 10.00 11.38
C PHE A 42 6.91 11.30 11.77
N LEU A 43 6.76 11.69 13.03
CA LEU A 43 7.45 12.82 13.63
C LEU A 43 8.93 12.48 13.86
N SER A 44 9.85 13.22 13.24
CA SER A 44 11.29 12.98 13.38
C SER A 44 11.83 13.29 14.79
N THR A 45 11.12 14.13 15.53
CA THR A 45 11.49 14.65 16.86
C THR A 45 10.75 13.98 18.01
N ALA A 46 9.88 13.00 17.73
CA ALA A 46 9.15 12.28 18.76
C ALA A 46 10.07 11.42 19.64
N GLU A 47 9.63 11.17 20.86
CA GLU A 47 10.39 10.38 21.84
C GLU A 47 10.64 8.96 21.33
N GLY A 48 11.89 8.50 21.41
CA GLY A 48 12.28 7.15 21.01
C GLY A 48 12.56 6.97 19.52
N VAL A 49 12.29 7.97 18.68
CA VAL A 49 12.72 7.98 17.28
C VAL A 49 14.24 8.11 17.21
N LYS A 50 14.90 7.26 16.41
CA LYS A 50 16.34 7.36 16.14
C LYS A 50 16.57 7.50 14.64
N LEU A 51 17.19 8.62 14.28
CA LEU A 51 17.59 9.00 12.93
C LEU A 51 19.05 9.45 12.95
N SER A 52 19.74 9.38 11.81
CA SER A 52 21.06 9.98 11.70
C SER A 52 20.96 11.52 11.75
N PRO A 53 22.00 12.22 12.26
CA PRO A 53 21.98 13.69 12.32
C PRO A 53 21.77 14.35 10.95
N ARG A 54 22.22 13.69 9.87
CA ARG A 54 21.99 14.14 8.49
C ARG A 54 20.52 14.11 8.13
N LEU A 55 19.83 13.01 8.40
CA LEU A 55 18.39 12.88 8.12
C LEU A 55 17.58 13.85 8.97
N LEU A 56 17.91 13.99 10.26
CA LEU A 56 17.22 14.93 11.14
C LEU A 56 17.41 16.39 10.70
N ALA A 57 18.59 16.77 10.22
CA ALA A 57 18.84 18.11 9.68
C ALA A 57 18.05 18.38 8.38
N GLN A 58 17.81 17.34 7.57
CA GLN A 58 17.06 17.45 6.32
C GLN A 58 15.53 17.40 6.55
N TYR A 59 15.09 16.66 7.57
CA TYR A 59 13.68 16.43 7.92
C TYR A 59 13.46 16.72 9.41
N PRO A 60 13.44 18.01 9.81
CA PRO A 60 13.45 18.40 11.22
C PRO A 60 12.12 18.21 11.95
N GLU A 61 10.99 18.17 11.23
CA GLU A 61 9.66 18.03 11.83
C GLU A 61 9.09 16.63 11.56
N GLU A 62 8.95 16.28 10.29
CA GLU A 62 8.32 15.04 9.85
C GLU A 62 9.13 14.39 8.73
N MET A 63 9.10 13.07 8.71
CA MET A 63 9.75 12.26 7.69
C MET A 63 8.79 11.19 7.18
N THR A 64 8.75 11.03 5.86
CA THR A 64 8.02 9.93 5.21
C THR A 64 9.01 8.94 4.63
N VAL A 65 8.85 7.68 5.00
CA VAL A 65 9.64 6.55 4.47
C VAL A 65 8.75 5.65 3.62
N ILE A 66 9.36 5.02 2.62
CA ILE A 66 8.68 4.09 1.72
C ILE A 66 9.29 2.71 1.91
N LEU A 67 8.48 1.76 2.38
CA LEU A 67 8.84 0.36 2.47
C LEU A 67 8.32 -0.35 1.21
N GLN A 68 9.24 -0.63 0.28
CA GLN A 68 8.96 -1.34 -0.98
C GLN A 68 10.00 -2.45 -1.17
N HIS A 69 10.91 -2.36 -2.14
CA HIS A 69 11.85 -3.44 -2.46
C HIS A 69 13.23 -3.26 -1.80
N GLN A 70 13.58 -2.04 -1.39
CA GLN A 70 14.92 -1.69 -0.91
C GLN A 70 14.91 -1.37 0.59
N PHE A 71 14.53 -2.35 1.39
CA PHE A 71 14.70 -2.31 2.84
C PHE A 71 15.29 -3.63 3.32
N TRP A 72 15.93 -3.60 4.49
CA TRP A 72 16.48 -4.78 5.15
C TRP A 72 16.36 -4.64 6.66
N ASP A 73 16.62 -5.74 7.39
CA ASP A 73 16.57 -5.79 8.85
C ASP A 73 15.29 -5.16 9.43
N LEU A 74 14.14 -5.39 8.79
CA LEU A 74 12.85 -4.97 9.32
C LEU A 74 12.55 -5.80 10.56
N VAL A 75 12.64 -5.17 11.73
CA VAL A 75 12.35 -5.78 13.02
C VAL A 75 11.17 -5.05 13.62
N VAL A 76 10.09 -5.78 13.87
CA VAL A 76 8.88 -5.23 14.48
C VAL A 76 8.76 -5.73 15.90
N THR A 77 8.64 -4.79 16.84
CA THR A 77 8.41 -5.07 18.26
C THR A 77 7.00 -4.61 18.66
N GLU A 78 6.67 -4.66 19.94
CA GLU A 78 5.35 -4.20 20.42
C GLU A 78 5.20 -2.68 20.30
N ASP A 79 6.24 -1.92 20.62
CA ASP A 79 6.17 -0.45 20.73
C ASP A 79 6.75 0.30 19.53
N ARG A 80 7.62 -0.36 18.74
CA ARG A 80 8.36 0.25 17.64
C ARG A 80 8.69 -0.73 16.52
N PHE A 81 9.07 -0.19 15.37
CA PHE A 81 9.75 -0.94 14.32
C PHE A 81 11.13 -0.34 14.04
N GLU A 82 12.03 -1.19 13.57
CA GLU A 82 13.38 -0.83 13.14
C GLU A 82 13.56 -1.29 11.70
N VAL A 83 14.18 -0.47 10.86
CA VAL A 83 14.36 -0.81 9.44
C VAL A 83 15.63 -0.16 8.89
N GLY A 84 16.34 -0.90 8.05
CA GLY A 84 17.43 -0.39 7.22
C GLY A 84 16.91 0.12 5.89
N LEU A 85 17.24 1.35 5.54
CA LEU A 85 16.91 2.00 4.26
C LEU A 85 18.14 2.71 3.70
N SER A 86 18.15 2.97 2.39
CA SER A 86 19.23 3.71 1.74
C SER A 86 18.78 5.11 1.34
N PHE A 87 19.49 6.14 1.82
CA PHE A 87 19.23 7.54 1.48
C PHE A 87 20.41 8.10 0.68
N GLY A 88 20.18 8.38 -0.60
CA GLY A 88 21.25 8.87 -1.48
C GLY A 88 22.41 7.87 -1.63
N GLY A 89 22.11 6.57 -1.58
CA GLY A 89 23.12 5.50 -1.66
C GLY A 89 23.81 5.17 -0.34
N ILE A 90 23.45 5.84 0.77
CA ILE A 90 24.03 5.61 2.08
C ILE A 90 23.05 4.79 2.93
N PRO A 91 23.42 3.59 3.38
CA PRO A 91 22.58 2.78 4.25
C PRO A 91 22.44 3.43 5.63
N GLU A 92 21.22 3.57 6.09
CA GLU A 92 20.84 4.17 7.36
C GLU A 92 19.84 3.25 8.07
N ARG A 93 19.96 3.15 9.39
CA ARG A 93 19.03 2.38 10.22
C ARG A 93 18.12 3.35 10.98
N LEU A 94 16.83 3.14 10.85
CA LEU A 94 15.80 3.93 11.49
C LEU A 94 15.16 3.13 12.61
N VAL A 95 14.84 3.81 13.71
CA VAL A 95 14.03 3.26 14.80
C VAL A 95 12.84 4.19 14.97
N VAL A 96 11.63 3.66 14.78
CA VAL A 96 10.40 4.45 14.74
C VAL A 96 9.35 3.81 15.67
N PRO A 97 9.01 4.44 16.79
CA PRO A 97 7.90 4.03 17.64
C PRO A 97 6.54 4.15 16.94
N PHE A 98 5.59 3.27 17.25
CA PHE A 98 4.25 3.33 16.63
C PHE A 98 3.47 4.59 17.03
N HIS A 99 3.75 5.15 18.20
CA HIS A 99 3.08 6.36 18.66
C HIS A 99 3.51 7.61 17.89
N SER A 100 4.71 7.62 17.26
CA SER A 100 5.22 8.76 16.49
C SER A 100 4.70 8.77 15.05
N ILE A 101 4.00 7.73 14.61
CA ILE A 101 3.43 7.62 13.26
C ILE A 101 2.21 8.54 13.16
N LYS A 102 2.24 9.42 12.15
CA LYS A 102 1.15 10.34 11.80
C LYS A 102 0.24 9.76 10.74
N SER A 103 0.80 9.11 9.73
CA SER A 103 0.05 8.57 8.60
C SER A 103 0.66 7.27 8.09
N PHE A 104 -0.21 6.38 7.62
CA PHE A 104 0.14 5.17 6.89
C PHE A 104 -0.68 5.12 5.61
N PHE A 105 -0.05 4.81 4.47
CA PHE A 105 -0.75 4.70 3.20
C PHE A 105 -0.16 3.58 2.33
N ASP A 106 -1.04 2.75 1.77
CA ASP A 106 -0.73 1.70 0.81
C ASP A 106 -1.44 2.01 -0.52
N PRO A 107 -0.70 2.44 -1.57
CA PRO A 107 -1.28 2.79 -2.86
C PRO A 107 -1.88 1.61 -3.62
N SER A 108 -1.43 0.38 -3.35
CA SER A 108 -1.81 -0.81 -4.12
C SER A 108 -3.27 -1.20 -3.90
N VAL A 109 -3.79 -0.90 -2.69
CA VAL A 109 -5.20 -1.06 -2.33
C VAL A 109 -5.87 0.26 -1.94
N GLN A 110 -5.18 1.39 -2.12
CA GLN A 110 -5.64 2.75 -1.76
C GLN A 110 -6.12 2.84 -0.31
N PHE A 111 -5.42 2.14 0.58
CA PHE A 111 -5.75 2.08 1.99
C PHE A 111 -4.90 3.10 2.76
N GLY A 112 -5.53 3.93 3.59
CA GLY A 112 -4.85 4.97 4.35
C GLY A 112 -5.38 5.10 5.78
N LEU A 113 -4.47 5.33 6.72
CA LEU A 113 -4.76 5.59 8.13
C LEU A 113 -4.07 6.89 8.56
N GLN A 114 -4.79 7.72 9.31
CA GLN A 114 -4.25 8.93 9.93
C GLN A 114 -4.45 8.87 11.45
N PHE A 115 -3.42 9.28 12.20
CA PHE A 115 -3.36 9.10 13.66
C PHE A 115 -3.27 10.43 14.44
N GLU A 116 -3.30 11.60 13.79
CA GLU A 116 -3.29 12.88 14.50
C GLU A 116 -4.59 13.17 15.26
N PRO A 117 -4.53 13.89 16.40
CA PRO A 117 -5.72 14.34 17.10
C PRO A 117 -6.49 15.35 16.25
N ALA A 118 -7.81 15.18 16.21
CA ALA A 118 -8.74 16.00 15.44
C ALA A 118 -8.73 17.51 15.80
N GLU A 119 -7.93 17.95 16.78
CA GLU A 119 -7.74 19.37 17.10
C GLU A 119 -6.93 20.13 16.02
N ALA A 120 -6.21 19.41 15.15
CA ALA A 120 -5.57 19.97 13.95
C ALA A 120 -6.48 19.91 12.69
N MET A 121 -7.67 19.32 12.79
CA MET A 121 -8.62 19.20 11.67
C MET A 121 -9.56 20.41 11.62
N THR A 122 -9.02 21.59 11.30
CA THR A 122 -9.85 22.64 10.69
C THR A 122 -9.70 22.48 9.18
N GLU A 123 -10.80 22.07 8.54
CA GLU A 123 -11.02 21.80 7.11
C GLU A 123 -10.74 20.39 6.55
N THR A 124 -11.86 19.70 6.29
CA THR A 124 -12.14 18.61 5.34
C THR A 124 -11.78 17.16 5.70
N PRO A 125 -12.77 16.32 6.06
CA PRO A 125 -12.66 14.88 5.87
C PRO A 125 -13.08 14.56 4.43
N ALA A 126 -12.12 14.48 3.51
CA ALA A 126 -12.37 13.79 2.25
C ALA A 126 -11.89 12.34 2.41
N VAL A 127 -12.79 11.46 2.83
CA VAL A 127 -12.69 10.04 2.50
C VAL A 127 -12.89 9.96 0.98
N ASN A 128 -11.82 10.18 0.22
CA ASN A 128 -11.85 10.01 -1.22
C ASN A 128 -11.72 8.53 -1.52
N LEU A 129 -12.86 7.82 -1.46
CA LEU A 129 -13.02 6.55 -2.16
C LEU A 129 -12.79 6.85 -3.65
N PRO A 130 -11.74 6.31 -4.29
CA PRO A 130 -11.54 6.55 -5.71
C PRO A 130 -12.67 5.87 -6.48
N ALA A 131 -13.54 6.71 -7.05
CA ALA A 131 -14.40 6.32 -8.15
C ALA A 131 -13.51 5.82 -9.28
N VAL A 132 -13.72 4.55 -9.66
CA VAL A 132 -13.02 3.86 -10.75
C VAL A 132 -13.16 4.67 -12.03
N ALA A 133 -12.10 5.38 -12.42
CA ALA A 133 -11.96 5.93 -13.75
C ALA A 133 -11.68 4.75 -14.70
N ALA A 134 -12.69 4.40 -15.50
CA ALA A 134 -12.57 3.43 -16.57
C ALA A 134 -11.44 3.84 -17.54
N PRO A 135 -10.52 2.93 -17.92
CA PRO A 135 -9.54 3.24 -18.95
C PRO A 135 -10.23 3.41 -20.31
N PRO A 136 -9.83 4.42 -21.11
CA PRO A 136 -10.42 4.65 -22.42
C PRO A 136 -10.07 3.53 -23.40
N ALA A 137 -11.06 3.15 -24.21
CA ALA A 137 -10.99 2.15 -25.25
C ALA A 137 -9.92 2.48 -26.31
N ALA A 138 -9.01 1.54 -26.55
CA ALA A 138 -8.08 1.58 -27.67
C ALA A 138 -8.71 0.92 -28.91
N SER A 139 -8.95 1.71 -29.96
CA SER A 139 -9.21 1.24 -31.33
C SER A 139 -7.96 0.58 -31.93
N PRO A 140 -8.08 -0.53 -32.66
CA PRO A 140 -7.05 -0.96 -33.59
C PRO A 140 -7.46 -0.63 -35.03
N ALA A 141 -6.58 -0.01 -35.80
CA ALA A 141 -6.63 -0.03 -37.26
C ALA A 141 -5.21 -0.19 -37.86
N PRO A 142 -5.08 -0.90 -39.01
CA PRO A 142 -3.85 -1.54 -39.49
C PRO A 142 -3.09 -0.67 -40.53
N PRO A 143 -1.92 -1.06 -41.11
CA PRO A 143 -1.93 -1.88 -42.34
C PRO A 143 -0.65 -2.72 -42.70
N ALA A 144 -0.84 -3.60 -43.69
CA ALA A 144 0.03 -3.95 -44.83
C ALA A 144 1.15 -5.05 -44.76
N ALA A 145 0.82 -6.18 -45.41
CA ALA A 145 1.47 -6.77 -46.61
C ALA A 145 2.68 -7.75 -46.52
N THR A 146 2.34 -9.01 -46.83
CA THR A 146 3.01 -10.21 -47.41
C THR A 146 4.05 -10.01 -48.55
N PRO A 147 4.86 -11.01 -49.05
CA PRO A 147 4.47 -12.43 -49.28
C PRO A 147 5.53 -13.59 -49.25
N ALA A 148 4.96 -14.82 -49.27
CA ALA A 148 5.36 -16.09 -49.92
C ALA A 148 6.59 -16.94 -49.48
N THR A 149 6.35 -18.21 -49.10
CA THR A 149 6.61 -19.41 -49.93
C THR A 149 5.98 -20.68 -49.33
N GLU A 150 5.37 -21.49 -50.20
CA GLU A 150 4.55 -22.70 -49.99
C GLU A 150 5.31 -23.96 -49.53
N SER A 151 4.61 -24.86 -48.82
CA SER A 151 4.60 -26.33 -49.09
C SER A 151 3.44 -27.06 -48.41
N LYS A 152 2.35 -27.21 -49.17
CA LYS A 152 1.43 -28.36 -49.38
C LYS A 152 1.47 -29.58 -48.40
N GLN A 153 0.33 -29.87 -47.74
CA GLN A 153 -0.50 -31.10 -47.87
C GLN A 153 -1.67 -31.15 -46.85
N GLU A 154 -2.88 -31.44 -47.34
CA GLU A 154 -4.16 -31.70 -46.62
C GLU A 154 -4.46 -33.23 -46.67
N PRO A 155 -5.57 -33.78 -46.10
CA PRO A 155 -6.52 -33.30 -45.07
C PRO A 155 -6.91 -34.34 -43.99
N ALA A 156 -7.50 -33.91 -42.86
CA ALA A 156 -8.61 -34.59 -42.15
C ALA A 156 -9.13 -33.75 -40.96
N LYS A 157 -10.46 -33.65 -40.81
CA LYS A 157 -11.24 -33.07 -39.70
C LYS A 157 -12.21 -34.15 -39.18
N PRO A 158 -12.98 -33.96 -38.08
CA PRO A 158 -12.85 -33.04 -36.93
C PRO A 158 -13.08 -33.74 -35.56
N GLY A 159 -12.91 -33.03 -34.44
CA GLY A 159 -13.39 -33.51 -33.14
C GLY A 159 -13.24 -32.50 -32.01
N GLU A 160 -14.40 -32.01 -31.51
CA GLU A 160 -14.70 -31.62 -30.11
C GLU A 160 -13.90 -30.46 -29.49
N GLY A 161 -14.46 -29.31 -29.11
CA GLY A 161 -15.78 -29.07 -28.54
C GLY A 161 -15.67 -28.86 -27.02
N ALA A 162 -15.12 -27.72 -26.57
CA ALA A 162 -15.21 -27.30 -25.18
C ALA A 162 -15.87 -25.91 -25.11
N GLU A 163 -17.19 -25.96 -25.10
CA GLU A 163 -18.11 -24.86 -24.91
C GLU A 163 -18.07 -24.37 -23.46
N VAL A 164 -17.82 -23.08 -23.27
CA VAL A 164 -17.78 -22.39 -21.98
C VAL A 164 -19.23 -22.17 -21.52
N VAL A 165 -19.73 -23.03 -20.64
CA VAL A 165 -21.05 -22.88 -20.03
C VAL A 165 -21.04 -21.71 -19.05
N ARG A 166 -21.68 -20.60 -19.44
CA ARG A 166 -21.99 -19.47 -18.56
C ARG A 166 -22.99 -19.92 -17.50
N LEU A 167 -22.52 -19.97 -16.26
CA LEU A 167 -23.33 -20.24 -15.09
C LEU A 167 -24.04 -18.96 -14.64
N ASP A 168 -25.19 -18.65 -15.24
CA ASP A 168 -26.09 -17.64 -14.68
C ASP A 168 -27.54 -17.98 -15.01
N ARG A 169 -28.13 -18.85 -14.18
CA ARG A 169 -29.57 -19.13 -14.26
C ARG A 169 -30.17 -19.71 -12.99
N PHE A 170 -30.14 -19.00 -11.86
CA PHE A 170 -31.07 -19.34 -10.77
C PHE A 170 -31.40 -18.15 -9.85
N ARG A 171 -32.44 -17.39 -10.21
CA ARG A 171 -33.45 -16.99 -9.21
C ARG A 171 -34.78 -16.68 -9.88
N LYS A 172 -35.69 -17.66 -9.83
CA LYS A 172 -37.13 -17.39 -9.89
C LYS A 172 -37.84 -18.35 -8.94
N LYS A 173 -38.24 -17.83 -7.80
CA LYS A 173 -39.60 -17.93 -7.25
C LYS A 173 -39.84 -16.70 -6.40
#